data_AF-A0AA36J845-F1
#
_entry.id   AF-A0AA36J845-F1
#
_cell.length_a   1.000
_cell.length_b   1.000
_cell.length_c   1.000
_cell.angle_alpha   90.00
_cell.angle_beta   90.00
_cell.angle_gamma   90.00
#
_symmetry.space_group_name_H-M   'P 1'
#
loop_
_entity.id
_entity.type
_entity.pdbx_description
1 polymer ?
#
loop_
_entity_poly.entity_id
_entity_poly.type
_entity_poly.pdbx_seq_one_letter_code
_entity_poly.pdbx_strand_id
1 'polypeptide(L)'
;MATSDQPLRRDPDYNLPHSYYMNPPVMKQGHLQKFAVETLFYMFFNMPKELYQASSAVELYSRGWRYHKVEKTWFALQEDQARNLRWVYFDPNTWEKKYATKHVEQSGFLTEDRR
;
A
#
# COMPACT_ATOMS: atom_id res chain seq x y z
N MET A 1 21.25 23.48 17.43
CA MET A 1 19.94 23.24 16.78
C MET A 1 19.51 21.84 17.17
N ALA A 2 18.51 21.70 18.03
CA ALA A 2 18.11 20.40 18.57
C ALA A 2 17.24 19.67 17.55
N THR A 3 17.72 18.53 17.05
CA THR A 3 16.93 17.57 16.27
C THR A 3 16.03 16.80 17.23
N SER A 4 14.73 17.03 17.16
CA SER A 4 13.73 16.28 17.93
C SER A 4 13.57 14.88 17.35
N ASP A 5 14.47 13.98 17.73
CA ASP A 5 14.35 12.54 17.51
C ASP A 5 13.42 11.95 18.60
N GLN A 6 12.14 12.30 18.53
CA GLN A 6 11.13 11.79 19.45
C GLN A 6 10.14 10.95 18.63
N PRO A 7 9.97 9.65 18.90
CA PRO A 7 8.89 8.90 18.30
C PRO A 7 7.58 9.51 18.80
N LEU A 8 6.80 10.13 17.91
CA LEU A 8 5.46 10.62 18.17
C LEU A 8 4.48 9.43 18.35
N ARG A 9 4.72 8.58 19.36
CA ARG A 9 3.66 7.76 19.94
C ARG A 9 3.27 8.46 21.24
N ARG A 10 2.47 9.52 21.11
CA ARG A 10 1.69 9.98 22.25
C ARG A 10 0.73 8.85 22.60
N ASP A 11 0.66 8.49 23.87
CA ASP A 11 -0.41 7.62 24.33
C ASP A 11 -1.76 8.28 23.96
N PRO A 12 -2.72 7.49 23.47
CA PRO A 12 -3.98 8.05 23.01
C PRO A 12 -4.77 8.68 24.17
N ASP A 13 -5.31 9.89 23.95
CA ASP A 13 -6.20 10.60 24.90
C ASP A 13 -7.60 9.95 25.04
N TYR A 14 -7.75 8.67 24.66
CA TYR A 14 -9.03 7.95 24.69
C TYR A 14 -8.91 6.63 25.45
N ASN A 15 -9.98 6.27 26.15
CA ASN A 15 -10.08 4.99 26.86
C ASN A 15 -10.84 3.97 25.98
N LEU A 16 -10.17 2.88 25.59
CA LEU A 16 -10.82 1.77 24.91
C LEU A 16 -11.47 0.80 25.91
N PRO A 17 -12.62 0.18 25.56
CA PRO A 17 -13.18 -0.93 26.34
C PRO A 17 -12.18 -2.09 26.48
N HIS A 18 -12.27 -2.84 27.58
CA HIS A 18 -11.31 -3.92 27.87
C HIS A 18 -11.22 -4.99 26.76
N SER A 19 -12.32 -5.23 26.03
CA SER A 19 -12.37 -6.18 24.92
C SER A 19 -11.45 -5.81 23.74
N TYR A 20 -11.03 -4.55 23.59
CA TYR A 20 -10.12 -4.13 22.52
C TYR A 20 -8.66 -4.50 22.78
N TYR A 21 -8.29 -4.86 24.01
CA TYR A 21 -6.93 -5.29 24.37
C TYR A 21 -6.73 -6.80 24.22
N MET A 22 -7.68 -7.51 23.62
CA MET A 22 -7.52 -8.93 23.31
C MET A 22 -6.43 -9.12 22.26
N ASN A 23 -5.58 -10.12 22.45
CA ASN A 23 -4.53 -10.46 21.50
C ASN A 23 -5.15 -10.87 20.16
N PRO A 24 -4.92 -10.10 19.07
CA PRO A 24 -5.43 -10.49 17.77
C PRO A 24 -4.74 -11.78 17.31
N PRO A 25 -5.43 -12.64 16.54
CA PRO A 25 -4.82 -13.80 15.93
C PRO A 25 -3.62 -13.41 15.06
N VAL A 26 -2.56 -14.23 15.09
CA VAL A 26 -1.40 -14.00 14.23
C VAL A 26 -1.84 -14.06 12.77
N MET A 27 -1.52 -12.99 12.03
CA MET A 27 -1.79 -12.91 10.60
C MET A 27 -0.91 -13.89 9.83
N LYS A 28 -1.52 -14.87 9.16
CA LYS A 28 -0.83 -15.80 8.26
C LYS A 28 -0.72 -15.20 6.85
N GLN A 29 0.34 -15.54 6.11
CA GLN A 29 0.55 -15.04 4.75
C GLN A 29 -0.63 -15.36 3.81
N GLY A 30 -1.26 -16.53 3.94
CA GLY A 30 -2.44 -16.90 3.16
C GLY A 30 -3.68 -16.02 3.40
N HIS A 31 -3.69 -15.18 4.44
CA HIS A 31 -4.78 -14.22 4.67
C HIS A 31 -4.69 -12.99 3.75
N LEU A 32 -3.51 -12.62 3.24
CA LEU A 32 -3.37 -11.46 2.36
C LEU A 32 -4.16 -11.61 1.06
N GLN A 33 -4.31 -12.83 0.55
CA GLN A 33 -5.15 -13.13 -0.61
C GLN A 33 -6.61 -12.70 -0.42
N LYS A 34 -7.09 -12.72 0.83
CA LYS A 34 -8.48 -12.35 1.16
C LYS A 34 -8.67 -10.84 1.35
N PHE A 35 -7.58 -10.07 1.39
CA PHE A 35 -7.65 -8.65 1.65
C PHE A 35 -8.07 -7.88 0.40
N ALA A 36 -8.81 -6.80 0.60
CA ALA A 36 -9.06 -5.84 -0.46
C ALA A 36 -7.75 -5.14 -0.84
N VAL A 37 -7.66 -4.66 -2.08
CA VAL A 37 -6.48 -3.94 -2.58
C VAL A 37 -6.18 -2.69 -1.74
N GLU A 38 -7.21 -1.99 -1.26
CA GLU A 38 -7.06 -0.82 -0.39
C GLU A 38 -6.43 -1.17 0.96
N THR A 39 -6.77 -2.34 1.51
CA THR A 39 -6.12 -2.85 2.71
C THR A 39 -4.64 -3.11 2.42
N LEU A 40 -4.30 -3.73 1.29
CA LEU A 40 -2.90 -3.95 0.91
C LEU A 40 -2.12 -2.64 0.76
N PHE A 41 -2.72 -1.59 0.18
CA PHE A 41 -2.11 -0.25 0.17
C PHE A 41 -1.91 0.31 1.57
N TYR A 42 -2.89 0.13 2.47
CA TYR A 42 -2.73 0.50 3.87
C TYR A 42 -1.54 -0.20 4.52
N MET A 43 -1.43 -1.51 4.32
CA MET A 43 -0.29 -2.29 4.80
C MET A 43 1.03 -1.74 4.27
N PHE A 44 1.10 -1.43 2.98
CA PHE A 44 2.33 -0.95 2.34
C PHE A 44 2.78 0.43 2.85
N PHE A 45 1.85 1.38 2.97
CA PHE A 45 2.18 2.77 3.34
C PHE A 45 2.25 3.02 4.85
N ASN A 46 1.51 2.27 5.68
CA ASN A 46 1.30 2.61 7.09
C ASN A 46 1.82 1.55 8.08
N MET A 47 2.22 0.36 7.64
CA MET A 47 2.82 -0.63 8.53
C MET A 47 4.35 -0.70 8.36
N PRO A 48 5.13 -0.07 9.25
CA PRO A 48 6.59 0.04 9.14
C PRO A 48 7.34 -1.28 9.44
N LYS A 49 6.67 -2.44 9.44
CA LYS A 49 7.32 -3.74 9.61
C LYS A 49 7.66 -4.29 8.24
N GLU A 50 8.96 -4.47 7.98
CA GLU A 50 9.55 -5.04 6.75
C GLU A 50 8.72 -6.20 6.17
N LEU A 51 8.30 -7.15 7.02
CA LEU A 51 7.54 -8.32 6.58
C LEU A 51 6.16 -7.99 6.03
N TYR A 52 5.42 -7.05 6.62
CA TYR A 52 4.05 -6.73 6.17
C TYR A 52 4.07 -5.85 4.92
N GLN A 53 4.98 -4.88 4.86
CA GLN A 53 5.17 -4.07 3.66
C GLN A 53 5.57 -4.97 2.49
N ALA A 54 6.58 -5.83 2.66
CA ALA A 54 7.02 -6.76 1.62
C ALA A 54 5.92 -7.75 1.21
N SER A 55 5.19 -8.34 2.17
CA SER A 55 4.10 -9.27 1.87
C SER A 55 2.97 -8.59 1.08
N SER A 56 2.60 -7.35 1.45
CA SER A 56 1.59 -6.58 0.72
C SER A 56 2.06 -6.21 -0.69
N ALA A 57 3.35 -5.88 -0.86
CA ALA A 57 3.93 -5.60 -2.16
C ALA A 57 3.85 -6.84 -3.07
N VAL A 58 4.30 -8.01 -2.60
CA VAL A 58 4.19 -9.28 -3.35
C VAL A 58 2.76 -9.53 -3.82
N GLU A 59 1.78 -9.30 -2.94
CA GLU A 59 0.37 -9.52 -3.27
C GLU A 59 -0.20 -8.44 -4.22
N LEU A 60 0.28 -7.20 -4.16
CA LEU A 60 -0.06 -6.19 -5.15
C LEU A 60 0.51 -6.56 -6.54
N TYR A 61 1.74 -7.07 -6.59
CA TYR A 61 2.36 -7.56 -7.83
C TYR A 61 1.58 -8.73 -8.45
N SER A 62 1.14 -9.69 -7.64
CA SER A 62 0.32 -10.84 -8.08
C SER A 62 -1.01 -10.40 -8.71
N ARG A 63 -1.55 -9.25 -8.26
CA ARG A 63 -2.79 -8.63 -8.75
C ARG A 63 -2.58 -7.61 -9.88
N GLY A 64 -1.40 -7.60 -10.49
CA GLY A 64 -1.10 -6.73 -11.64
C GLY A 64 -0.76 -5.29 -11.30
N TRP A 65 -0.61 -4.94 -10.01
CA TRP A 65 -0.10 -3.63 -9.62
C TRP A 65 1.43 -3.59 -9.69
N ARG A 66 1.98 -2.45 -10.07
CA ARG A 66 3.42 -2.20 -10.20
C ARG A 66 3.79 -0.94 -9.46
N TYR A 67 4.82 -1.02 -8.62
CA TYR A 67 5.28 0.13 -7.86
C TYR A 67 6.19 1.01 -8.73
N HIS A 68 5.90 2.30 -8.78
CA HIS A 68 6.70 3.29 -9.48
C HIS A 68 7.61 4.02 -8.48
N LYS A 69 8.92 3.83 -8.59
CA LYS A 69 9.91 4.30 -7.60
C LYS A 69 10.00 5.81 -7.47
N VAL A 70 9.80 6.53 -8.60
CA VAL A 70 9.92 7.99 -8.65
C VAL A 70 8.66 8.65 -8.07
N GLU A 71 7.49 8.35 -8.64
CA GLU A 71 6.16 8.76 -8.13
C GLU A 71 5.77 8.15 -6.76
N LYS A 72 6.53 7.15 -6.28
CA LYS A 72 6.33 6.45 -5.00
C LYS A 72 4.93 5.88 -4.79
N THR A 73 4.26 5.44 -5.87
CA THR A 73 2.93 4.85 -5.79
C THR A 73 2.74 3.66 -6.73
N TRP A 74 1.61 2.97 -6.57
CA TRP A 74 1.22 1.79 -7.32
C TRP A 74 0.36 2.14 -8.53
N PHE A 75 0.66 1.50 -9.67
CA PHE A 75 -0.09 1.61 -10.92
C PHE A 75 -0.58 0.25 -11.40
N ALA A 76 -1.69 0.21 -12.12
CA ALA A 76 -2.18 -0.97 -12.84
C ALA A 76 -2.87 -0.54 -14.15
N LEU A 77 -2.92 -1.44 -15.13
CA LEU A 77 -3.78 -1.29 -16.30
C LEU A 77 -5.18 -1.81 -15.95
N GLN A 78 -6.21 -1.00 -16.22
CA GLN A 78 -7.60 -1.39 -16.02
C GLN A 78 -8.42 -1.01 -17.26
N GLU A 79 -9.41 -1.83 -17.60
CA GLU A 79 -10.39 -1.49 -18.63
C GLU A 79 -11.35 -0.44 -18.09
N ASP A 80 -11.52 0.64 -18.85
CA ASP A 80 -12.58 1.61 -18.59
C ASP A 80 -13.95 1.11 -19.08
N GLN A 81 -14.99 1.92 -18.91
CA GLN A 81 -16.35 1.60 -19.37
C GLN A 81 -16.44 1.38 -20.90
N ALA A 82 -15.51 1.96 -21.67
CA ALA A 82 -15.42 1.83 -23.12
C ALA A 82 -14.48 0.68 -23.54
N ARG A 83 -14.04 -0.17 -22.60
CA ARG A 83 -13.11 -1.28 -22.80
C ARG A 83 -11.72 -0.88 -23.30
N ASN A 84 -11.33 0.37 -23.09
CA ASN A 84 -9.96 0.81 -23.34
C ASN A 84 -9.11 0.56 -22.08
N LEU A 85 -7.93 -0.02 -22.28
CA LEU A 85 -6.95 -0.15 -21.21
C LEU A 85 -6.37 1.22 -20.87
N ARG A 86 -6.58 1.66 -19.63
CA ARG A 86 -6.02 2.90 -19.10
C ARG A 86 -5.21 2.62 -17.84
N TRP A 87 -4.17 3.42 -17.66
CA TRP A 87 -3.42 3.41 -16.42
C TRP A 87 -4.27 4.00 -15.29
N VAL A 88 -4.32 3.25 -14.19
CA VAL A 88 -4.88 3.68 -12.90
C VAL A 88 -3.75 3.66 -11.88
N TYR A 89 -3.73 4.65 -11.00
CA TYR A 89 -2.81 4.69 -9.86
C TYR A 89 -3.58 4.88 -8.56
N PHE A 90 -2.93 4.55 -7.45
CA PHE A 90 -3.45 4.84 -6.13
C PHE A 90 -2.85 6.15 -5.59
N ASP A 91 -3.67 7.07 -5.10
CA ASP A 91 -3.21 8.30 -4.46
C ASP A 91 -3.20 8.12 -2.93
N PRO A 92 -2.04 7.98 -2.28
CA PRO A 92 -1.98 7.78 -0.84
C PRO A 92 -2.41 9.01 -0.03
N ASN A 93 -2.47 10.21 -0.64
CA ASN A 93 -2.88 11.43 0.05
C ASN A 93 -4.41 11.54 0.15
N THR A 94 -5.13 11.13 -0.90
CA THR A 94 -6.61 11.14 -0.91
C THR A 94 -7.22 9.78 -0.64
N TRP A 95 -6.41 8.72 -0.60
CA TRP A 95 -6.82 7.34 -0.40
C TRP A 95 -7.77 6.81 -1.50
N GLU A 96 -7.52 7.19 -2.76
CA GLU A 96 -8.38 6.88 -3.90
C GLU A 96 -7.61 6.30 -5.09
N LYS A 97 -8.30 5.51 -5.93
CA LYS A 97 -7.79 5.12 -7.25
C LYS A 97 -8.18 6.17 -8.28
N LYS A 98 -7.22 6.62 -9.09
CA LYS A 98 -7.41 7.65 -10.11
C LYS A 98 -6.88 7.18 -11.45
N TYR A 99 -7.53 7.58 -12.52
CA TYR A 99 -6.98 7.40 -13.87
C TYR A 99 -5.80 8.34 -14.08
N ALA A 100 -4.71 7.82 -14.67
CA ALA A 100 -3.60 8.64 -15.08
C ALA A 100 -4.03 9.56 -16.22
N THR A 101 -3.87 10.87 -16.02
CA THR A 101 -4.18 11.90 -17.03
C THR A 101 -2.96 12.23 -17.89
N LYS A 102 -1.77 11.96 -17.38
CA LYS A 102 -0.49 12.15 -18.04
C LYS A 102 0.09 10.81 -18.47
N HIS A 103 1.05 10.88 -19.39
CA HIS A 103 1.86 9.71 -19.76
C HIS A 103 2.57 9.14 -18.52
N VAL A 104 2.49 7.82 -18.33
CA VAL A 104 3.16 7.11 -17.24
C VAL A 104 4.53 6.65 -17.72
N GLU A 105 5.58 7.13 -17.08
CA GLU A 105 6.96 6.80 -17.46
C GLU A 105 7.32 5.37 -17.03
N GLN A 106 7.50 4.47 -18.00
CA GLN A 106 7.70 3.05 -17.68
C GLN A 106 9.06 2.74 -17.03
N SER A 107 10.08 3.59 -17.26
CA SER A 107 11.43 3.44 -16.68
C SER A 107 11.42 3.54 -15.14
N GLY A 108 10.43 4.22 -14.58
CA GLY A 108 10.30 4.45 -13.15
C GLY A 108 9.75 3.25 -12.38
N PHE A 109 9.21 2.24 -13.07
CA PHE A 109 8.73 1.03 -12.42
C PHE A 109 9.88 0.25 -11.76
N LEU A 110 9.59 -0.26 -10.56
CA LEU A 110 10.46 -1.22 -9.90
C LEU A 110 10.38 -2.54 -10.68
N THR A 111 11.43 -2.82 -11.45
CA THR A 111 11.64 -4.11 -12.09
C THR A 111 11.94 -5.15 -11.02
N GLU A 112 11.36 -6.34 -11.16
CA GLU A 112 11.80 -7.51 -10.40
C GLU A 112 13.21 -7.84 -10.88
N ASP A 113 14.22 -7.27 -10.24
CA ASP A 113 15.61 -7.69 -10.45
C ASP A 113 15.67 -9.13 -9.92
N ARG A 114 15.56 -10.10 -10.85
CA ARG A 114 15.70 -11.53 -10.58
C ARG A 114 17.11 -11.77 -10.04
N ARG A 115 17.24 -11.77 -8.73
CA ARG A 115 18.36 -12.42 -8.03
C ARG A 115 18.22 -13.93 -8.14
#